data_AF-A0AAD7ZIF4-F1
#
_entry.id   AF-A0AAD7ZIF4-F1
#
_cell.length_a   1.000
_cell.length_b   1.000
_cell.length_c   1.000
_cell.angle_alpha   90.00
_cell.angle_beta   90.00
_cell.angle_gamma   90.00
#
_symmetry.space_group_name_H-M   'P 1'
#
loop_
_entity.id
_entity.type
_entity.pdbx_description
1 polymer ?
#
loop_
_entity_poly.entity_id
_entity_poly.type
_entity_poly.pdbx_seq_one_letter_code
_entity_poly.pdbx_strand_id
1 'polypeptide(L)'
;GSANIASALMKLSPLPEASKRRLATRKRRAEKSEVLTGSPFKQRLEKKKNEKDAKEERKRRKCSKMLNLREPSTSANVLVGSDEASGSNETFCILCGENFEEHWIQCEDCKGWAHEKCTNTDNSTVHYRCDKCLQM
;
A
#
# COMPACT_ATOMS: atom_id res chain seq x y z
N GLY A 1 23.98 -33.73 -44.66
CA GLY A 1 23.72 -34.42 -43.39
C GLY A 1 22.63 -33.69 -42.65
N SER A 2 21.40 -34.17 -42.73
CA SER A 2 20.24 -33.58 -42.05
C SER A 2 20.38 -33.80 -40.54
N ALA A 3 20.80 -32.77 -39.82
CA ALA A 3 20.86 -32.79 -38.37
C ALA A 3 19.49 -33.21 -37.82
N ASN A 4 19.52 -34.27 -37.01
CA ASN A 4 18.36 -35.00 -36.53
C ASN A 4 17.48 -34.10 -35.65
N ILE A 5 16.44 -33.52 -36.27
CA ILE A 5 15.46 -32.61 -35.67
C ILE A 5 14.84 -33.22 -34.40
N ALA A 6 14.64 -34.54 -34.37
CA ALA A 6 14.12 -35.24 -33.20
C ALA A 6 15.06 -35.10 -31.99
N SER A 7 16.38 -35.10 -32.21
CA SER A 7 17.35 -34.89 -31.12
C SER A 7 17.34 -33.45 -30.60
N ALA A 8 17.04 -32.46 -31.45
CA ALA A 8 16.92 -31.07 -31.06
C ALA A 8 15.64 -30.84 -30.24
N LEU A 9 14.52 -31.47 -30.63
CA LEU A 9 13.25 -31.42 -29.90
C LEU A 9 13.35 -32.04 -28.50
N MET A 10 14.11 -33.12 -28.33
CA MET A 10 14.35 -33.73 -27.02
C MET A 10 15.24 -32.88 -26.09
N LYS A 11 16.03 -31.94 -26.63
CA LYS A 11 16.80 -30.98 -25.81
C LYS A 11 15.95 -29.78 -25.38
N LEU A 12 14.87 -29.49 -26.09
CA LEU A 12 13.91 -28.43 -25.78
C LEU A 12 12.79 -28.88 -24.84
N SER A 13 12.73 -30.18 -24.50
CA SER A 13 11.72 -30.77 -23.62
C SER A 13 12.41 -31.68 -22.59
N PRO A 14 12.33 -31.36 -21.29
CA PRO A 14 11.05 -31.13 -20.64
C PRO A 14 10.90 -29.72 -20.08
N LEU A 15 9.74 -29.14 -20.33
CA LEU A 15 9.27 -27.99 -19.57
C LEU A 15 9.26 -28.35 -18.08
N PRO A 16 9.64 -27.44 -17.17
CA PRO A 16 9.61 -27.71 -15.74
C PRO A 16 8.22 -28.23 -15.36
N GLU A 17 8.20 -29.45 -14.81
CA GLU A 17 7.02 -30.24 -14.47
C GLU A 17 6.05 -29.41 -13.59
N ALA A 18 5.11 -28.71 -14.24
CA ALA A 18 4.16 -27.83 -13.56
C ALA A 18 3.24 -28.64 -12.63
N SER A 19 3.07 -29.93 -12.87
CA SER A 19 2.30 -30.86 -12.05
C SER A 19 2.88 -31.04 -10.64
N LYS A 20 4.20 -30.83 -10.44
CA LYS A 20 4.85 -30.88 -9.11
C LYS A 20 4.65 -29.61 -8.30
N ARG A 21 4.24 -28.50 -8.93
CA ARG A 21 3.74 -27.33 -8.20
C ARG A 21 2.32 -27.67 -7.77
N ARG A 22 2.19 -28.53 -6.76
CA ARG A 22 0.99 -28.55 -5.93
C ARG A 22 0.84 -27.13 -5.44
N LEU A 23 -0.05 -26.37 -6.07
CA LEU A 23 -0.57 -25.16 -5.49
C LEU A 23 -1.15 -25.65 -4.17
N ALA A 24 -0.42 -25.43 -3.08
CA ALA A 24 -0.97 -25.60 -1.76
C ALA A 24 -2.10 -24.59 -1.70
N THR A 25 -3.31 -25.04 -2.08
CA THR A 25 -4.50 -24.20 -2.06
C THR A 25 -4.63 -23.76 -0.63
N ARG A 26 -4.25 -22.50 -0.39
CA ARG A 26 -4.28 -21.90 0.93
C ARG A 26 -5.74 -21.92 1.34
N LYS A 27 -6.10 -22.88 2.19
CA LYS A 27 -7.46 -23.04 2.68
C LYS A 27 -7.83 -21.73 3.37
N ARG A 28 -8.66 -20.91 2.71
CA ARG A 28 -9.16 -19.67 3.30
C ARG A 28 -9.95 -20.07 4.54
N ARG A 29 -9.64 -19.46 5.68
CA ARG A 29 -10.44 -19.66 6.89
C ARG A 29 -11.78 -18.98 6.63
N ALA A 30 -12.84 -19.76 6.52
CA ALA A 30 -14.19 -19.23 6.45
C ALA A 30 -14.54 -18.61 7.81
N GLU A 31 -14.99 -17.37 7.81
CA GLU A 31 -15.56 -16.70 8.98
C GLU A 31 -17.08 -16.75 8.88
N LYS A 32 -17.76 -16.84 10.03
CA LYS A 32 -19.23 -16.88 10.09
C LYS A 32 -19.78 -15.49 9.79
N SER A 33 -20.82 -15.40 8.97
CA SER A 33 -21.59 -14.17 8.78
C SER A 33 -22.47 -13.95 10.01
N GLU A 34 -22.19 -12.89 10.77
CA GLU A 34 -22.98 -12.47 11.93
C GLU A 34 -23.36 -11.00 11.74
N VAL A 35 -24.54 -10.60 12.23
CA VAL A 35 -25.02 -9.22 12.09
C VAL A 35 -24.13 -8.31 12.93
N LEU A 36 -23.49 -7.34 12.27
CA LEU A 36 -22.42 -6.47 12.79
C LEU A 36 -22.82 -5.64 14.04
N THR A 37 -24.10 -5.60 14.40
CA THR A 37 -24.66 -4.79 15.49
C THR A 37 -24.72 -5.49 16.86
N GLY A 38 -24.23 -6.73 16.99
CA GLY A 38 -24.10 -7.41 18.28
C GLY A 38 -22.79 -7.12 19.01
N SER A 39 -22.89 -6.57 20.24
CA SER A 39 -21.78 -6.33 21.19
C SER A 39 -20.68 -7.43 21.26
N PRO A 40 -20.98 -8.75 21.25
CA PRO A 40 -19.92 -9.78 21.31
C PRO A 40 -19.12 -9.96 20.01
N PHE A 41 -19.68 -9.61 18.84
CA PHE A 41 -18.98 -9.74 17.55
C PHE A 41 -17.94 -8.64 17.38
N LYS A 42 -18.29 -7.39 17.73
CA LYS A 42 -17.37 -6.24 17.70
C LYS A 42 -16.14 -6.46 18.59
N GLN A 43 -16.33 -6.93 19.82
CA GLN A 43 -15.22 -7.24 20.75
C GLN A 43 -14.26 -8.30 20.19
N ARG A 44 -14.79 -9.32 19.51
CA ARG A 44 -13.98 -10.39 18.90
C ARG A 44 -13.14 -9.87 17.72
N LEU A 45 -13.70 -8.98 16.91
CA LEU A 45 -12.98 -8.33 15.81
C LEU A 45 -11.88 -7.40 16.31
N GLU A 46 -12.18 -6.57 17.32
CA GLU A 46 -11.21 -5.67 17.94
C GLU A 46 -10.04 -6.45 18.54
N LYS A 47 -10.32 -7.52 19.31
CA LYS A 47 -9.27 -8.37 19.87
C LYS A 47 -8.37 -8.96 18.79
N LYS A 48 -8.96 -9.44 17.68
CA LYS A 48 -8.22 -10.02 16.55
C LYS A 48 -7.38 -8.98 15.81
N LYS A 49 -7.84 -7.73 15.72
CA LYS A 49 -7.08 -6.61 15.15
C LYS A 49 -5.89 -6.29 16.05
N ASN A 50 -6.13 -6.10 17.35
CA ASN A 50 -5.09 -5.77 18.33
C ASN A 50 -3.99 -6.86 18.42
N GLU A 51 -4.36 -8.14 18.33
CA GLU A 51 -3.39 -9.25 18.29
C GLU A 51 -2.50 -9.23 17.04
N LYS A 52 -3.03 -8.80 15.88
CA LYS A 52 -2.24 -8.64 14.65
C LYS A 52 -1.30 -7.45 14.77
N ASP A 53 -1.80 -6.33 15.27
CA ASP A 53 -1.04 -5.08 15.40
C ASP A 53 0.12 -5.28 16.39
N ALA A 54 -0.12 -5.93 17.53
CA ALA A 54 0.92 -6.29 18.49
C ALA A 54 2.00 -7.22 17.90
N LYS A 55 1.61 -8.15 17.01
CA LYS A 55 2.54 -9.06 16.34
C LYS A 55 3.41 -8.34 15.31
N GLU A 56 2.84 -7.42 14.55
CA GLU A 56 3.57 -6.60 13.58
C GLU A 56 4.51 -5.62 14.30
N GLU A 57 4.07 -4.99 15.39
CA GLU A 57 4.89 -4.12 16.22
C GLU A 57 6.11 -4.87 16.79
N ARG A 58 5.90 -6.10 17.29
CA ARG A 58 7.00 -6.93 17.79
C ARG A 58 8.00 -7.29 16.69
N LYS A 59 7.56 -7.49 15.44
CA LYS A 59 8.46 -7.71 14.30
C LYS A 59 9.23 -6.45 13.93
N ARG A 60 8.57 -5.28 13.91
CA ARG A 60 9.20 -3.99 13.64
C ARG A 60 10.30 -3.68 14.64
N ARG A 61 10.03 -3.86 15.94
CA ARG A 61 11.03 -3.71 17.01
C ARG A 61 12.21 -4.66 16.85
N LYS A 62 11.96 -5.92 16.46
CA LYS A 62 13.02 -6.90 16.21
C LYS A 62 13.89 -6.52 15.00
N CYS A 63 13.29 -5.99 13.94
CA CYS A 63 14.00 -5.52 12.75
C CYS A 63 14.83 -4.26 13.04
N SER A 64 14.24 -3.28 13.75
CA SER A 64 14.94 -2.06 14.17
C SER A 64 16.17 -2.37 15.05
N LYS A 65 16.05 -3.34 15.97
CA LYS A 65 17.17 -3.79 16.81
C LYS A 65 18.30 -4.46 16.02
N MET A 66 18.05 -4.99 14.82
CA MET A 66 19.08 -5.56 13.95
C MET A 66 19.78 -4.53 13.07
N LEU A 67 19.18 -3.36 12.85
CA LEU A 67 19.69 -2.35 11.93
C LEU A 67 20.47 -1.21 12.59
N ASN A 68 20.64 -1.20 13.92
CA ASN A 68 21.42 -0.19 14.68
C ASN A 68 21.22 1.26 14.18
N LEU A 69 19.99 1.67 13.84
CA LEU A 69 19.70 3.07 13.59
C LEU A 69 19.79 3.79 14.94
N ARG A 70 20.93 4.44 15.17
CA ARG A 70 21.15 5.37 16.27
C ARG A 70 20.15 6.52 16.11
N GLU A 71 19.23 6.66 17.05
CA GLU A 71 18.39 7.85 17.17
C GLU A 71 19.29 9.09 17.29
N PRO A 72 19.11 10.14 16.46
CA PRO A 72 19.88 11.37 16.61
C PRO A 72 19.46 12.10 17.89
N SER A 73 20.42 12.29 18.79
CA SER A 73 20.28 13.08 20.01
C SER A 73 20.22 14.58 19.72
N THR A 74 19.10 15.20 20.09
CA THR A 74 18.93 16.57 20.62
C THR A 74 19.78 17.72 20.08
N SER A 75 19.12 18.71 19.45
CA SER A 75 19.05 20.12 19.91
C SER A 75 18.97 21.10 18.73
N ALA A 76 17.76 21.57 18.43
CA ALA A 76 17.51 22.89 17.86
C ALA A 76 16.03 23.22 18.06
N ASN A 77 15.75 24.27 18.83
CA ASN A 77 14.40 24.79 19.04
C ASN A 77 13.81 25.27 17.71
N VAL A 78 12.78 24.58 17.22
CA VAL A 78 11.84 25.14 16.25
C VAL A 78 10.45 24.90 16.79
N LEU A 79 9.76 25.98 17.12
CA LEU A 79 8.31 26.00 17.34
C LEU A 79 7.62 25.43 16.10
N VAL A 80 7.19 24.19 16.17
CA VAL A 80 6.28 23.59 15.19
C VAL A 80 5.09 23.08 15.98
N GLY A 81 3.91 23.57 15.59
CA GLY A 81 2.64 23.25 16.22
C GLY A 81 2.40 21.75 16.28
N SER A 82 1.65 21.38 17.31
CA SER A 82 1.14 20.04 17.53
C SER A 82 0.70 19.39 16.23
N ASP A 83 1.39 18.32 15.81
CA ASP A 83 0.68 17.12 15.44
C ASP A 83 1.59 15.90 15.60
N GLU A 84 1.01 14.91 16.26
CA GLU A 84 1.61 13.63 16.63
C GLU A 84 2.13 12.93 15.37
N ALA A 85 3.44 12.81 15.25
CA ALA A 85 4.10 12.07 14.17
C ALA A 85 3.89 10.55 14.35
N SER A 86 2.66 10.10 14.18
CA SER A 86 2.33 8.76 13.72
C SER A 86 2.48 8.81 12.21
N GLY A 87 3.45 8.09 11.65
CA GLY A 87 3.73 8.08 10.21
C GLY A 87 2.61 7.44 9.37
N SER A 88 1.42 8.03 9.34
CA SER A 88 0.44 7.88 8.29
C SER A 88 0.91 8.75 7.12
N ASN A 89 1.10 8.14 5.95
CA ASN A 89 1.35 8.88 4.72
C ASN A 89 0.05 9.58 4.29
N GLU A 90 -0.42 10.55 5.07
CA GLU A 90 -1.63 11.30 4.77
C GLU A 90 -1.38 12.17 3.55
N THR A 91 -2.18 11.94 2.52
CA THR A 91 -2.12 12.67 1.27
C THR A 91 -3.14 13.78 1.35
N PHE A 92 -2.70 15.03 1.21
CA PHE A 92 -3.58 16.20 1.28
C PHE A 92 -3.82 16.76 -0.11
N CYS A 93 -5.03 17.27 -0.35
CA CYS A 93 -5.37 17.96 -1.59
C CYS A 93 -4.57 19.25 -1.72
N ILE A 94 -3.84 19.43 -2.83
CA ILE A 94 -3.02 20.63 -3.10
C ILE A 94 -3.83 21.92 -3.30
N LEU A 95 -5.16 21.81 -3.41
CA LEU A 95 -6.08 22.94 -3.63
C LEU A 95 -6.81 23.36 -2.34
N CYS A 96 -7.43 22.42 -1.62
CA CYS A 96 -8.15 22.73 -0.37
C CYS A 96 -7.39 22.40 0.92
N GLY A 97 -6.31 21.60 0.86
CA GLY A 97 -5.51 21.21 2.02
C GLY A 97 -6.10 20.09 2.89
N GLU A 98 -7.22 19.50 2.48
CA GLU A 98 -7.93 18.47 3.26
C GLU A 98 -7.63 17.05 2.73
N ASN A 99 -7.93 16.04 3.54
CA ASN A 99 -7.67 14.60 3.26
C ASN A 99 -8.95 13.77 3.41
N PHE A 100 -9.98 14.07 2.62
CA PHE A 100 -11.23 13.32 2.66
C PHE A 100 -11.22 12.13 1.67
N GLU A 101 -12.05 11.12 1.92
CA GLU A 101 -12.22 9.98 1.01
C GLU A 101 -13.05 10.36 -0.23
N GLU A 102 -12.43 10.98 -1.22
CA GLU A 102 -13.02 11.29 -2.53
C GLU A 102 -12.21 10.68 -3.70
N HIS A 103 -12.61 10.97 -4.95
CA HIS A 103 -11.79 10.67 -6.12
C HIS A 103 -10.62 11.64 -6.21
N TRP A 104 -9.44 11.13 -6.53
CA TRP A 104 -8.20 11.89 -6.57
C TRP A 104 -7.60 11.87 -7.97
N ILE A 105 -7.03 12.99 -8.36
CA ILE A 105 -6.31 13.17 -9.61
C ILE A 105 -4.90 13.71 -9.32
N GLN A 106 -3.89 13.16 -10.00
CA GLN A 106 -2.49 13.52 -9.79
C GLN A 106 -2.01 14.47 -10.88
N CYS A 107 -1.36 15.56 -10.49
CA CYS A 107 -0.76 16.50 -11.43
C CYS A 107 0.42 15.87 -12.16
N GLU A 108 0.51 16.07 -13.47
CA GLU A 108 1.57 15.48 -14.29
C GLU A 108 2.95 16.07 -14.03
N ASP A 109 3.03 17.35 -13.68
CA ASP A 109 4.31 18.04 -13.50
C ASP A 109 4.85 17.90 -12.08
N CYS A 110 4.07 18.32 -11.07
CA CYS A 110 4.52 18.30 -9.67
C CYS A 110 4.21 17.00 -8.91
N LYS A 111 3.47 16.06 -9.53
CA LYS A 111 3.02 14.80 -8.91
C LYS A 111 2.18 14.96 -7.64
N GLY A 112 1.70 16.18 -7.37
CA GLY A 112 0.78 16.48 -6.28
C GLY A 112 -0.63 15.97 -6.54
N TRP A 113 -1.38 15.70 -5.47
CA TRP A 113 -2.72 15.14 -5.51
C TRP A 113 -3.79 16.21 -5.25
N ALA A 114 -4.86 16.21 -6.04
CA ALA A 114 -6.04 17.04 -5.84
C ALA A 114 -7.30 16.17 -5.86
N HIS A 115 -8.35 16.57 -5.15
CA HIS A 115 -9.66 15.94 -5.35
C HIS A 115 -10.16 16.28 -6.75
N GLU A 116 -10.80 15.32 -7.43
CA GLU A 116 -11.39 15.51 -8.76
C GLU A 116 -12.35 16.71 -8.75
N LYS A 117 -13.19 16.82 -7.72
CA LYS A 117 -14.14 17.94 -7.51
C LYS A 117 -13.49 19.29 -7.22
N CYS A 118 -12.26 19.30 -6.71
CA CYS A 118 -11.52 20.54 -6.50
C CYS A 118 -10.93 21.08 -7.81
N THR A 119 -10.87 20.25 -8.85
CA THR A 119 -10.36 20.62 -10.17
C THR A 119 -11.49 20.91 -11.14
N ASN A 120 -11.23 21.74 -12.15
CA ASN A 120 -12.16 21.96 -13.26
C ASN A 120 -12.03 20.88 -14.36
N THR A 121 -11.70 19.65 -13.96
CA THR A 121 -11.41 18.55 -14.88
C THR A 121 -12.62 17.62 -14.90
N ASP A 122 -13.19 17.39 -16.08
CA ASP A 122 -14.23 16.38 -16.23
C ASP A 122 -13.58 14.98 -16.12
N ASN A 123 -14.34 13.99 -15.66
CA ASN A 123 -13.90 12.59 -15.45
C ASN A 123 -13.32 11.87 -16.70
N SER A 124 -13.25 12.55 -17.85
CA SER A 124 -12.73 12.03 -19.13
C SER A 124 -11.33 12.54 -19.48
N THR A 125 -10.74 13.41 -18.67
CA THR A 125 -9.47 14.08 -19.00
C THR A 125 -8.30 13.26 -18.47
N VAL A 126 -7.46 12.76 -19.39
CA VAL A 126 -6.33 11.87 -19.07
C VAL A 126 -5.14 12.62 -18.47
N HIS A 127 -4.96 13.88 -18.85
CA HIS A 127 -3.84 14.73 -18.45
C HIS A 127 -4.36 15.87 -17.55
N TYR A 128 -3.85 15.94 -16.31
CA TYR A 128 -4.21 16.99 -15.35
C TYR A 128 -2.98 17.80 -14.92
N ARG A 129 -3.10 19.12 -15.01
CA ARG A 129 -2.10 20.09 -14.55
C ARG A 129 -2.74 21.02 -13.52
N CYS A 130 -2.12 21.17 -12.35
CA CYS A 130 -2.65 22.04 -11.29
C CYS A 130 -2.35 23.51 -11.55
N ASP A 131 -3.10 24.41 -10.90
CA ASP A 131 -2.98 25.87 -11.07
C ASP A 131 -1.56 26.39 -10.83
N LYS A 132 -0.84 25.80 -9.87
CA LYS A 132 0.55 26.16 -9.57
C LYS A 132 1.48 25.85 -10.75
N CYS A 133 1.25 24.74 -11.45
CA CYS A 133 2.02 24.33 -12.62
C CYS A 133 1.53 24.97 -13.93
N LEU A 134 0.32 25.52 -13.96
CA LEU A 134 -0.18 26.32 -15.09
C LEU A 134 0.42 27.74 -15.13
N GLN A 135 0.85 28.25 -13.97
CA GLN A 135 1.44 29.58 -13.82
C GLN A 135 2.97 29.60 -13.97
N MET A 136 3.62 28.44 -14.12
CA MET A 136 5.07 28.26 -14.32
C MET A 136 5.38 27.95 -15.78
#